data_AF-A0A1G0GYI3-F1
#
_entry.id   AF-A0A1G0GYI3-F1
#
_cell.length_a   1.000
_cell.length_b   1.000
_cell.length_c   1.000
_cell.angle_alpha   90.00
_cell.angle_beta   90.00
_cell.angle_gamma   90.00
#
_symmetry.space_group_name_H-M   'P 1'
#
loop_
_entity.id
_entity.type
_entity.pdbx_description
1 polymer ?
#
loop_
_entity_poly.entity_id
_entity_poly.type
_entity_poly.pdbx_seq_one_letter_code
_entity_poly.pdbx_strand_id
1 'polypeptide(L)'
;MTDIASLITTATTTLHELSKQTEALGVGLQNAAPGNKMGTPNHSIQYLLDISLELTNIAHECEKLIPQHLQHPSIQKKHDA
;
A
#
# COMPACT_ATOMS: atom_id res chain seq x y z
N MET A 1 -8.52 -1.14 23.36
CA MET A 1 -8.44 -1.77 22.02
C MET A 1 -8.33 -0.76 20.87
N THR A 2 -8.71 0.51 21.07
CA THR A 2 -8.63 1.58 20.06
C THR A 2 -7.21 1.86 19.57
N ASP A 3 -6.22 1.72 20.45
CA ASP A 3 -4.81 2.02 20.16
C ASP A 3 -4.19 1.09 19.12
N ILE A 4 -4.42 -0.23 19.26
CA ILE A 4 -3.94 -1.23 18.31
C ILE A 4 -4.58 -1.05 16.92
N ALA A 5 -5.88 -0.76 16.86
CA ALA A 5 -6.56 -0.52 15.60
C ALA A 5 -6.04 0.75 14.89
N SER A 6 -5.76 1.81 15.66
CA SER A 6 -5.14 3.02 15.14
C SER A 6 -3.73 2.74 14.61
N LEU A 7 -2.92 1.99 15.35
CA LEU A 7 -1.57 1.61 14.92
C LEU A 7 -1.59 0.80 13.62
N ILE A 8 -2.47 -0.20 13.52
CA ILE A 8 -2.65 -1.00 12.30
C ILE A 8 -3.07 -0.09 11.14
N THR A 9 -4.02 0.81 11.35
CA THR A 9 -4.48 1.76 10.31
C THR A 9 -3.36 2.68 9.83
N THR A 10 -2.56 3.22 10.76
CA THR A 10 -1.40 4.05 10.43
C THR A 10 -0.37 3.25 9.64
N ALA A 11 -0.01 2.05 10.10
CA ALA A 11 0.93 1.18 9.41
C ALA A 11 0.47 0.83 7.99
N THR A 12 -0.79 0.39 7.82
CA THR A 12 -1.39 0.12 6.52
C THR A 12 -1.31 1.33 5.59
N THR A 13 -1.69 2.51 6.09
CA THR A 13 -1.68 3.75 5.30
C THR A 13 -0.26 4.13 4.88
N THR A 14 0.70 4.04 5.79
CA THR A 14 2.12 4.31 5.49
C THR A 14 2.67 3.33 4.46
N LEU A 15 2.36 2.03 4.57
CA LEU A 15 2.82 1.02 3.62
C LEU A 15 2.24 1.26 2.22
N HIS A 16 0.95 1.58 2.11
CA HIS A 16 0.34 1.94 0.81
C HIS A 16 0.98 3.19 0.20
N GLU A 17 1.25 4.21 1.00
CA GLU A 17 1.87 5.44 0.52
C GLU A 17 3.31 5.21 0.06
N LEU A 18 4.10 4.43 0.82
CA LEU A 18 5.45 4.02 0.42
C LEU A 18 5.42 3.18 -0.86
N SER A 19 4.47 2.25 -0.99
CA SER A 19 4.32 1.45 -2.20
C SER A 19 4.10 2.34 -3.43
N LYS A 20 3.15 3.28 -3.38
CA LYS A 20 2.85 4.19 -4.49
C LYS A 20 4.05 5.03 -4.90
N GLN A 21 4.77 5.59 -3.92
CA GLN A 21 5.96 6.41 -4.20
C GLN A 21 7.08 5.58 -4.83
N THR A 22 7.27 4.36 -4.33
CA THR A 22 8.26 3.41 -4.83
C THR A 22 7.92 2.97 -6.26
N GLU A 23 6.65 2.68 -6.55
CA GLU A 23 6.16 2.35 -7.89
C GLU A 23 6.41 3.52 -8.86
N ALA A 24 5.99 4.72 -8.47
CA ALA A 24 6.14 5.92 -9.29
C ALA A 24 7.62 6.21 -9.62
N LEU A 25 8.50 6.03 -8.63
CA LEU A 25 9.95 6.15 -8.84
C LEU A 25 10.47 5.05 -9.78
N GLY A 26 10.07 3.79 -9.58
CA GLY A 26 10.46 2.67 -10.44
C GLY A 26 10.04 2.86 -11.90
N VAL A 27 8.78 3.21 -12.12
CA VAL A 27 8.25 3.52 -13.45
C VAL A 27 8.96 4.73 -14.05
N GLY A 28 9.17 5.80 -13.27
CA GLY A 28 9.90 6.99 -13.71
C GLY A 28 11.33 6.68 -14.14
N LEU A 29 12.06 5.92 -13.35
CA LEU A 29 13.42 5.48 -13.66
C LEU A 29 13.44 4.55 -14.88
N GLN A 30 12.48 3.63 -15.00
CA GLN A 30 12.38 2.72 -16.14
C GLN A 30 12.21 3.50 -17.46
N ASN A 31 11.47 4.61 -17.41
CA ASN A 31 11.27 5.50 -18.56
C ASN A 31 12.49 6.39 -18.85
N ALA A 32 13.15 6.91 -17.80
CA ALA A 32 14.30 7.80 -17.94
C ALA A 32 15.59 7.07 -18.33
N ALA A 33 15.76 5.83 -17.86
CA ALA A 33 16.93 4.99 -18.10
C ALA A 33 16.50 3.52 -18.33
N PRO A 34 15.92 3.21 -19.50
CA PRO A 34 15.40 1.89 -19.82
C PRO A 34 16.54 0.88 -20.07
N GLY A 35 17.19 0.41 -19.00
CA GLY A 35 18.12 -0.72 -19.02
C GLY A 35 19.21 -0.65 -20.10
N ASN A 36 19.76 -1.82 -20.45
CA ASN A 36 20.68 -1.94 -21.57
C ASN A 36 19.90 -2.02 -22.90
N LYS A 37 20.57 -1.70 -24.02
CA LYS A 37 19.97 -1.73 -25.38
C LYS A 37 19.45 -3.11 -25.82
N MET A 38 19.70 -4.18 -25.05
CA MET A 38 19.21 -5.53 -25.31
C MET A 38 17.84 -5.81 -24.66
N GLY A 39 17.20 -4.80 -24.07
CA GLY A 39 15.88 -4.93 -23.46
C GLY A 39 15.90 -5.62 -22.09
N THR A 40 17.08 -5.79 -21.48
CA THR A 40 17.16 -6.30 -20.11
C THR A 40 16.79 -5.18 -19.13
N PRO A 41 15.76 -5.35 -18.29
CA PRO A 41 15.42 -4.36 -17.26
C PRO A 41 16.62 -4.08 -16.38
N ASN A 42 16.76 -2.84 -15.92
CA ASN A 42 17.77 -2.52 -14.93
C ASN A 42 17.38 -3.23 -13.62
N HIS A 43 18.25 -4.10 -13.10
CA HIS A 43 17.97 -4.89 -11.90
C HIS A 43 17.59 -4.05 -10.68
N SER A 44 18.15 -2.85 -10.52
CA SER A 44 17.81 -1.96 -9.42
C SER A 44 16.41 -1.35 -9.59
N ILE A 45 15.99 -1.09 -10.84
CA ILE A 45 14.64 -0.61 -11.15
C ILE A 45 13.63 -1.72 -10.92
N GLN A 46 13.93 -2.94 -11.38
CA GLN A 46 13.07 -4.11 -11.13
C GLN A 46 12.93 -4.38 -9.63
N TYR A 47 14.04 -4.37 -8.89
CA TYR A 47 14.02 -4.52 -7.43
C TYR A 47 13.12 -3.48 -6.76
N LEU A 48 13.14 -2.23 -7.23
CA LEU A 48 12.29 -1.17 -6.68
C LEU A 48 10.80 -1.46 -6.92
N LEU A 49 10.43 -1.91 -8.13
CA LEU A 49 9.06 -2.31 -8.47
C LEU A 49 8.60 -3.53 -7.65
N ASP A 50 9.49 -4.50 -7.44
CA ASP A 50 9.20 -5.67 -6.61
C ASP A 50 8.94 -5.28 -5.15
N ILE A 51 9.73 -4.35 -4.60
CA ILE A 51 9.52 -3.82 -3.24
C ILE A 51 8.19 -3.07 -3.12
N SER A 52 7.79 -2.30 -4.14
CA SER A 52 6.47 -1.67 -4.15
C SER A 52 5.35 -2.71 -4.02
N LEU A 53 5.42 -3.79 -4.80
CA LEU A 53 4.43 -4.87 -4.74
C LEU A 53 4.40 -5.52 -3.35
N GLU A 54 5.56 -5.82 -2.77
CA GLU A 54 5.65 -6.41 -1.43
C GLU A 54 5.09 -5.48 -0.35
N LEU A 55 5.32 -4.17 -0.42
CA LEU A 55 4.73 -3.20 0.51
C LEU A 55 3.20 -3.21 0.43
N THR A 56 2.63 -3.28 -0.78
CA THR A 56 1.18 -3.42 -0.98
C THR A 56 0.64 -4.73 -0.40
N ASN A 57 1.35 -5.84 -0.59
CA ASN A 57 0.95 -7.13 -0.04
C ASN A 57 0.94 -7.11 1.50
N ILE A 58 1.97 -6.55 2.12
CA ILE A 58 2.03 -6.40 3.58
C ILE A 58 0.91 -5.49 4.07
N ALA A 59 0.61 -4.39 3.37
CA ALA A 59 -0.50 -3.50 3.72
C ALA A 59 -1.85 -4.24 3.72
N HIS A 60 -2.11 -5.08 2.71
CA HIS A 60 -3.30 -5.92 2.65
C HIS A 60 -3.35 -6.94 3.80
N GLU A 61 -2.23 -7.54 4.20
CA GLU A 61 -2.20 -8.41 5.38
C GLU A 61 -2.50 -7.63 6.67
N CYS A 62 -2.00 -6.39 6.80
CA CYS A 62 -2.34 -5.53 7.93
C CYS A 62 -3.83 -5.19 7.99
N GLU A 63 -4.49 -4.96 6.84
CA GLU A 63 -5.94 -4.69 6.78
C GLU A 63 -6.78 -5.86 7.35
N LYS A 64 -6.33 -7.10 7.14
CA LYS A 64 -6.99 -8.30 7.68
C LYS A 64 -6.91 -8.39 9.21
N LEU A 65 -5.98 -7.67 9.83
CA LEU A 65 -5.82 -7.63 11.29
C LEU A 65 -6.76 -6.63 11.96
N ILE A 66 -7.44 -5.76 11.19
CA ILE A 66 -8.43 -4.83 11.74
C ILE A 66 -9.70 -5.63 12.07
N PRO A 67 -10.12 -5.70 13.35
CA PRO A 67 -11.31 -6.44 13.74
C PRO A 67 -12.56 -5.93 13.00
N GLN A 68 -13.31 -6.84 12.37
CA GLN A 68 -14.52 -6.52 11.59
C GLN A 68 -15.58 -5.71 12.37
N HIS A 69 -15.62 -5.78 13.70
CA HIS A 69 -16.55 -4.97 14.50
C HIS A 69 -16.23 -3.46 14.48
N LEU A 70 -15.01 -3.06 14.09
CA LEU A 70 -14.61 -1.65 13.97
C LEU A 70 -14.91 -1.09 12.57
N GLN A 71 -15.37 -1.93 11.63
CA GLN A 71 -15.70 -1.54 10.26
C GLN A 71 -17.11 -0.95 10.11
N HIS A 72 -17.87 -0.77 11.20
CA HIS A 72 -19.18 -0.11 11.16
C HIS A 72 -19.09 1.38 11.55
N PRO A 73 -19.08 2.32 10.59
CA PRO A 73 -19.64 3.64 10.85
C PRO A 73 -21.15 3.45 11.06
N SER A 74 -21.61 3.91 12.21
CA SER A 74 -23.01 4.03 12.61
C SER A 74 -23.91 4.48 11.46
N ILE A 75 -24.69 3.54 10.90
CA ILE A 75 -25.95 3.89 10.24
C ILE A 75 -26.89 4.29 11.38
N GLN A 76 -26.85 5.57 11.71
CA GLN A 76 -27.77 6.20 12.63
C GLN A 76 -29.19 5.97 12.08
N LYS A 77 -29.95 5.15 12.82
CA LYS A 77 -31.40 5.08 12.72
C LYS A 77 -31.95 6.51 12.66
N LYS A 78 -32.46 6.93 11.50
CA LYS A 78 -33.59 7.84 11.47
C LYS A 78 -34.83 7.01 11.76
N HIS A 79 -35.07 6.78 13.05
CA HIS A 79 -36.43 6.86 13.56
C HIS A 79 -36.73 8.35 13.59
N ASP A 80 -37.70 8.80 12.81
CA ASP A 80 -38.53 9.95 13.16
C ASP A 80 -39.83 9.86 12.36
N ALA A 81 -40.89 9.69 13.15
CA ALA A 81 -42.32 9.99 12.94
C ALA A 81 -43.03 9.50 11.66
#